data_AF-C4P8D0-F1
#
_entry.id   AF-C4P8D0-F1
#
_cell.length_a   1.000
_cell.length_b   1.000
_cell.length_c   1.000
_cell.angle_alpha   90.00
_cell.angle_beta   90.00
_cell.angle_gamma   90.00
#
_symmetry.space_group_name_H-M   'P 1'
#
loop_
_entity.id
_entity.type
_entity.pdbx_description
1 polymer ?
#
loop_
_entity_poly.entity_id
_entity_poly.type
_entity_poly.pdbx_seq_one_letter_code
_entity_poly.pdbx_strand_id
1 'polypeptide(L)'
;MAKTDIGPPDYKKMLPPVIQKNYGKWKYHEILKPGVLKHVAESGEELYSVRAGSARLLSTDHIREICEFADKYCDGYLRFTSRHNID
;
A
#
# COMPACT_ATOMS: atom_id res chain seq x y z
N MET A 1 7.15 1.34 -33.65
CA MET A 1 7.09 2.75 -33.23
C MET A 1 6.94 2.76 -31.71
N ALA A 2 7.72 3.56 -30.99
CA ALA A 2 7.65 3.62 -29.52
C ALA A 2 6.31 4.25 -29.09
N LYS A 3 5.74 3.77 -27.98
CA LYS A 3 4.53 4.37 -27.39
C LYS A 3 4.92 5.64 -26.63
N THR A 4 4.27 6.77 -26.91
CA THR A 4 4.43 8.04 -26.20
C THR A 4 3.09 8.46 -25.57
N ASP A 5 3.12 9.44 -24.66
CA ASP A 5 1.90 10.05 -24.06
C ASP A 5 0.97 9.07 -23.32
N ILE A 6 1.53 7.97 -22.81
CA ILE A 6 0.75 6.89 -22.17
C ILE A 6 0.38 7.16 -20.71
N GLY A 7 0.95 8.19 -20.08
CA GLY A 7 0.74 8.51 -18.67
C GLY A 7 1.24 7.41 -17.71
N PRO A 8 0.88 7.49 -16.42
CA PRO A 8 1.17 6.45 -15.45
C PRO A 8 0.23 5.24 -15.61
N PRO A 9 0.62 4.04 -15.14
CA PRO A 9 -0.31 2.95 -14.94
C PRO A 9 -1.49 3.39 -14.06
N ASP A 10 -2.70 2.97 -14.39
CA ASP A 10 -3.88 3.21 -13.56
C ASP A 10 -3.68 2.56 -12.18
N TYR A 11 -3.66 3.39 -11.13
CA TYR A 11 -3.43 2.95 -9.76
C TYR A 11 -4.48 1.92 -9.29
N LYS A 12 -5.69 1.95 -9.85
CA LYS A 12 -6.75 0.99 -9.48
C LYS A 12 -6.35 -0.45 -9.76
N LYS A 13 -5.46 -0.68 -10.73
CA LYS A 13 -4.90 -2.00 -11.06
C LYS A 13 -3.87 -2.49 -10.04
N MET A 14 -3.38 -1.60 -9.17
CA MET A 14 -2.36 -1.88 -8.16
C MET A 14 -2.89 -1.80 -6.72
N LEU A 15 -4.21 -1.66 -6.54
CA LEU A 15 -4.82 -1.64 -5.21
C LEU A 15 -5.02 -3.06 -4.68
N PRO A 16 -4.81 -3.30 -3.37
CA PRO A 16 -5.26 -4.53 -2.72
C PRO A 16 -6.76 -4.75 -2.94
N PRO A 17 -7.23 -6.01 -3.10
CA PRO A 17 -8.65 -6.31 -3.34
C PRO A 17 -9.58 -5.72 -2.28
N VAL A 18 -9.19 -5.74 -1.00
CA VAL A 18 -9.96 -5.14 0.10
C VAL A 18 -10.12 -3.63 -0.05
N ILE A 19 -9.10 -2.94 -0.58
CA ILE A 19 -9.18 -1.50 -0.85
C ILE A 19 -10.07 -1.23 -2.06
N GLN A 20 -9.97 -2.03 -3.12
CA GLN A 20 -10.82 -1.89 -4.31
C GLN A 20 -12.30 -2.05 -3.96
N LYS A 21 -12.63 -3.10 -3.21
CA LYS A 21 -14.01 -3.41 -2.79
C LYS A 21 -14.63 -2.31 -1.92
N ASN A 22 -13.83 -1.71 -1.04
CA ASN A 22 -14.27 -0.70 -0.08
C ASN A 22 -13.85 0.73 -0.48
N TYR A 23 -13.50 0.95 -1.76
CA TYR A 23 -13.00 2.24 -2.21
C TYR A 23 -14.05 3.34 -1.98
N GLY A 24 -13.69 4.35 -1.18
CA GLY A 24 -14.59 5.44 -0.79
C GLY A 24 -15.67 5.07 0.23
N LYS A 25 -15.61 3.87 0.83
CA LYS A 25 -16.61 3.33 1.78
C LYS A 25 -15.97 2.95 3.11
N TRP A 26 -15.08 3.81 3.61
CA TRP A 26 -14.40 3.64 4.89
C TRP A 26 -15.18 4.35 5.99
N LYS A 27 -15.47 3.64 7.08
CA LYS A 27 -16.26 4.16 8.19
C LYS A 27 -15.39 4.94 9.17
N TYR A 28 -14.26 4.38 9.57
CA TYR A 28 -13.31 5.02 10.47
C TYR A 28 -11.92 4.37 10.38
N HIS A 29 -10.94 5.01 11.02
CA HIS A 29 -9.63 4.45 11.28
C HIS A 29 -9.26 4.61 12.75
N GLU A 30 -8.40 3.74 13.24
CA GLU A 30 -7.82 3.81 14.57
C GLU A 30 -6.33 3.47 14.54
N ILE A 31 -5.56 4.11 15.42
CA ILE A 31 -4.13 3.80 15.61
C ILE A 31 -4.05 2.84 16.79
N LEU A 32 -3.75 1.57 16.51
CA LEU A 32 -3.73 0.52 17.54
C LEU A 32 -2.46 0.57 18.38
N LYS A 33 -1.33 0.89 17.75
CA LYS A 33 0.00 1.06 18.36
C LYS A 33 0.91 1.82 17.40
N PRO A 34 2.10 2.28 17.84
CA PRO A 34 3.04 2.95 16.95
C PRO A 34 3.30 2.14 15.68
N GLY A 35 3.03 2.75 14.52
CA GLY A 35 3.20 2.13 13.21
C GLY A 35 2.09 1.19 12.75
N VAL A 36 1.03 0.95 13.53
CA VAL A 36 -0.07 0.06 13.11
C VAL A 36 -1.40 0.79 13.12
N LEU A 37 -2.00 0.91 11.93
CA LEU A 37 -3.28 1.55 11.71
C LEU A 37 -4.29 0.49 11.27
N LYS A 38 -5.51 0.58 11.80
CA LYS A 38 -6.65 -0.24 11.37
C LYS A 38 -7.69 0.66 10.73
N HIS A 39 -8.17 0.26 9.56
CA HIS A 39 -9.27 0.90 8.84
C HIS A 39 -10.44 -0.06 8.81
N VAL A 40 -11.64 0.43 9.13
CA VAL A 40 -12.87 -0.38 9.10
C VAL A 40 -13.79 0.18 8.04
N ALA A 41 -14.18 -0.67 7.09
CA ALA A 41 -15.11 -0.32 6.03
C ALA A 41 -16.56 -0.30 6.53
N GLU A 42 -17.45 0.35 5.79
CA GLU A 42 -18.90 0.28 6.05
C GLU A 42 -19.45 -1.15 5.99
N SER A 43 -18.79 -2.02 5.21
CA SER A 43 -19.08 -3.45 5.11
C SER A 43 -18.68 -4.25 6.36
N GLY A 44 -17.91 -3.66 7.27
CA GLY A 44 -17.31 -4.33 8.42
C GLY A 44 -15.95 -4.98 8.12
N GLU A 45 -15.47 -4.97 6.88
CA GLU A 45 -14.13 -5.46 6.56
C GLU A 45 -13.05 -4.55 7.16
N GLU A 46 -11.98 -5.18 7.62
CA GLU A 46 -10.89 -4.48 8.30
C GLU A 46 -9.60 -4.59 7.48
N LEU A 47 -8.87 -3.48 7.38
CA LEU A 47 -7.55 -3.40 6.76
C LEU A 47 -6.54 -2.87 7.77
N TYR A 48 -5.44 -3.58 7.90
CA TYR A 48 -4.32 -3.17 8.74
C TYR A 48 -3.18 -2.66 7.86
N SER A 49 -2.73 -1.43 8.12
CA SER A 49 -1.53 -0.86 7.49
C SER A 49 -0.41 -0.81 8.52
N VAL A 50 0.75 -1.36 8.18
CA VAL A 50 1.94 -1.38 9.04
C VAL A 50 2.99 -0.48 8.44
N ARG A 51 3.26 0.65 9.10
CA ARG A 51 4.19 1.67 8.65
C ARG A 51 5.60 1.39 9.15
N ALA A 52 6.55 1.32 8.22
CA ALA A 52 7.98 1.25 8.49
C ALA A 52 8.72 2.46 7.90
N GLY A 53 9.76 2.91 8.61
CA GLY A 53 10.66 3.95 8.12
C GLY A 53 11.47 3.45 6.92
N SER A 54 11.79 4.35 5.99
CA SER A 54 12.67 4.06 4.86
C SER A 54 13.63 5.23 4.63
N ALA A 55 14.83 4.92 4.13
CA ALA A 55 15.89 5.89 3.87
C ALA A 55 15.60 6.81 2.67
N ARG A 56 14.45 6.67 2.00
CA ARG A 56 14.04 7.33 0.74
C ARG A 56 14.88 6.92 -0.46
N LEU A 57 16.21 7.06 -0.37
CA LEU A 57 17.13 6.56 -1.37
C LEU A 57 17.36 5.07 -1.11
N LEU A 58 16.89 4.23 -2.03
CA LEU A 58 16.96 2.78 -1.90
C LEU A 58 17.71 2.18 -3.10
N SER A 59 18.46 1.10 -2.86
CA SER A 59 18.97 0.27 -3.95
C SER A 59 17.84 -0.57 -4.56
N THR A 60 18.04 -1.04 -5.79
CA THR A 60 17.08 -1.96 -6.41
C THR A 60 16.97 -3.28 -5.66
N ASP A 61 18.04 -3.71 -5.00
CA ASP A 61 18.04 -4.96 -4.22
C ASP A 61 17.16 -4.81 -2.98
N HIS A 62 17.26 -3.67 -2.28
CA HIS A 62 16.40 -3.41 -1.14
C HIS A 62 14.92 -3.27 -1.54
N ILE A 63 14.63 -2.73 -2.72
CA ILE A 63 13.25 -2.71 -3.26
C ILE A 63 12.73 -4.13 -3.49
N ARG A 64 13.57 -5.05 -4.01
CA ARG A 64 13.18 -6.45 -4.20
C ARG A 64 12.92 -7.16 -2.87
N GLU A 65 13.75 -6.93 -1.85
CA GLU A 65 13.51 -7.44 -0.49
C GLU A 65 12.16 -6.95 0.05
N ILE A 66 11.82 -5.67 -0.14
CA ILE A 66 10.52 -5.10 0.25
C ILE A 66 9.37 -5.81 -0.50
N CYS A 67 9.54 -6.09 -1.80
CA CYS A 67 8.56 -6.84 -2.59
C CYS A 67 8.39 -8.28 -2.07
N GLU A 68 9.47 -8.98 -1.73
CA GLU A 68 9.40 -10.34 -1.14
C GLU A 68 8.63 -10.34 0.18
N PHE A 69 8.77 -9.30 1.00
CA PHE A 69 7.96 -9.10 2.21
C PHE A 69 6.48 -8.88 1.88
N ALA A 70 6.18 -8.04 0.88
CA ALA A 70 4.81 -7.79 0.46
C ALA A 70 4.14 -9.04 -0.13
N ASP A 71 4.85 -9.84 -0.92
CA ASP A 71 4.36 -11.11 -1.44
C ASP A 71 4.03 -12.10 -0.31
N LYS A 72 4.86 -12.12 0.75
CA LYS A 72 4.69 -13.05 1.87
C LYS A 72 3.56 -12.67 2.83
N TYR A 73 3.33 -11.38 3.06
CA TYR A 73 2.43 -10.92 4.14
C TYR A 73 1.26 -10.04 3.67
N CYS A 74 1.32 -9.52 2.45
CA CYS A 74 0.41 -8.48 1.96
C CYS A 74 -0.15 -8.80 0.56
N ASP A 75 -0.14 -10.08 0.14
CA ASP A 75 -0.61 -10.55 -1.16
C ASP A 75 0.04 -9.82 -2.36
N GLY A 76 1.29 -9.35 -2.19
CA GLY A 76 2.04 -8.61 -3.21
C GLY A 76 1.72 -7.12 -3.29
N TYR A 77 1.00 -6.56 -2.31
CA TYR A 77 0.66 -5.13 -2.28
C TYR A 77 1.41 -4.37 -1.19
N LEU A 78 1.89 -3.17 -1.56
CA LEU A 78 2.49 -2.20 -0.66
C LEU A 78 2.32 -0.80 -1.23
N ARG A 79 2.59 0.23 -0.42
CA ARG A 79 2.71 1.60 -0.92
C ARG A 79 3.76 2.41 -0.18
N PHE A 80 4.16 3.51 -0.80
CA PHE A 80 4.94 4.55 -0.13
C PHE A 80 4.04 5.70 0.32
N THR A 81 4.38 6.30 1.45
CA THR A 81 3.74 7.51 1.97
C THR A 81 4.36 8.76 1.38
N SER A 82 3.69 9.91 1.53
CA SER A 82 4.21 11.21 1.11
C SER A 82 5.51 11.61 1.83
N ARG A 83 5.84 10.96 2.94
CA ARG A 83 7.11 11.16 3.68
C ARG A 83 8.09 9.99 3.49
N HIS A 84 7.92 9.24 2.41
CA HIS A 84 8.81 8.15 1.99
C HIS A 84 8.87 6.93 2.91
N ASN A 85 8.01 6.84 3.93
CA ASN A 85 7.79 5.59 4.68
C ASN A 85 7.09 4.55 3.79
N ILE A 86 7.23 3.27 4.15
CA ILE A 86 6.59 2.13 3.49
C ILE A 86 5.39 1.70 4.35
N ASP A 87 4.24 1.44 3.72
CA ASP A 87 3.04 0.86 4.33
C ASP A 87 2.59 -0.40 3.56
#